data_AF-A0A7C6T324-F1
#
_entry.id   AF-A0A7C6T324-F1
#
_cell.length_a   1.000
_cell.length_b   1.000
_cell.length_c   1.000
_cell.angle_alpha   90.00
_cell.angle_beta   90.00
_cell.angle_gamma   90.00
#
_symmetry.space_group_name_H-M   'P 1'
#
loop_
_entity.id
_entity.type
_entity.pdbx_description
1 polymer ?
#
loop_
_entity_poly.entity_id
_entity_poly.type
_entity_poly.pdbx_seq_one_letter_code
_entity_poly.pdbx_strand_id
1 'polypeptide(L)'
;KNAISRKFGFSKRKLESIMQATGIRYRHFPQLGIESARRKTLSAERGYSQLFSDYKRELSQNFALVEDLLQEIKENKRVALMCFEKDPFMCHRHLVRDQVKERHGIQSADL
;
A
#
# COMPACT_ATOMS: atom_id res chain seq x y z
N LYS A 1 8.49 -2.59 -10.23
CA LYS A 1 7.14 -2.54 -9.59
C LYS A 1 6.06 -3.24 -10.46
N ASN A 2 5.33 -4.24 -9.93
CA ASN A 2 4.18 -4.88 -10.62
C ASN A 2 3.07 -5.18 -9.59
N ALA A 3 2.07 -4.30 -9.54
CA ALA A 3 0.96 -4.30 -8.58
C ALA A 3 -0.33 -4.93 -9.15
N ILE A 4 -0.20 -5.88 -10.07
CA ILE A 4 -1.33 -6.58 -10.69
C ILE A 4 -1.64 -7.84 -9.88
N SER A 5 -2.87 -7.95 -9.38
CA SER A 5 -3.38 -9.20 -8.81
C SER A 5 -3.90 -10.12 -9.90
N ARG A 6 -3.54 -11.39 -9.82
CA ARG A 6 -4.08 -12.47 -10.67
C ARG A 6 -5.27 -13.19 -10.04
N LYS A 7 -5.65 -12.83 -8.79
CA LYS A 7 -6.81 -13.42 -8.14
C LYS A 7 -8.08 -12.95 -8.84
N PHE A 8 -8.99 -13.89 -9.10
CA PHE A 8 -10.29 -13.61 -9.67
C PHE A 8 -11.02 -12.52 -8.85
N GLY A 9 -11.55 -11.50 -9.54
CA GLY A 9 -12.22 -10.35 -8.92
C GLY A 9 -11.29 -9.20 -8.51
N PHE A 10 -9.96 -9.39 -8.45
CA PHE A 10 -8.99 -8.37 -8.02
C PHE A 10 -8.16 -7.80 -9.19
N SER A 11 -8.56 -8.04 -10.43
CA SER A 11 -7.96 -7.33 -11.57
C SER A 11 -8.27 -5.84 -11.46
N LYS A 12 -7.33 -4.97 -11.88
CA LYS A 12 -7.47 -3.51 -11.77
C LYS A 12 -8.84 -3.00 -12.24
N ARG A 13 -9.23 -3.36 -13.47
CA ARG A 13 -10.49 -2.93 -14.08
C ARG A 13 -11.72 -3.44 -13.34
N LYS A 14 -11.71 -4.70 -12.89
CA LYS A 14 -12.87 -5.28 -12.21
C LYS A 14 -13.04 -4.66 -10.82
N LEU A 15 -11.94 -4.51 -10.09
CA LEU A 15 -11.94 -3.90 -8.77
C LEU A 15 -12.38 -2.44 -8.82
N GLU A 16 -11.84 -1.67 -9.77
CA GLU A 16 -12.24 -0.28 -10.03
C GLU A 16 -13.75 -0.17 -10.32
N SER A 17 -14.27 -1.03 -11.19
CA SER A 17 -15.70 -1.05 -11.52
C SER A 17 -16.58 -1.40 -10.30
N ILE A 18 -16.18 -2.37 -9.47
CA ILE A 18 -16.93 -2.73 -8.26
C ILE A 18 -16.92 -1.57 -7.26
N MET A 19 -15.75 -0.97 -7.00
CA MET A 19 -15.64 0.15 -6.06
C MET A 19 -16.49 1.35 -6.53
N GLN A 20 -16.41 1.71 -7.81
CA GLN A 20 -17.21 2.79 -8.39
C GLN A 20 -18.72 2.52 -8.27
N ALA A 21 -19.16 1.29 -8.53
CA ALA A 21 -20.57 0.90 -8.36
C ALA A 21 -21.05 1.04 -6.90
N THR A 22 -20.14 0.95 -5.93
CA THR A 22 -20.43 1.17 -4.49
C THR A 22 -20.22 2.62 -4.03
N GLY A 23 -19.93 3.55 -4.95
CA GLY A 23 -19.66 4.95 -4.62
C GLY A 23 -18.26 5.22 -4.03
N ILE A 24 -17.34 4.25 -4.16
CA ILE A 24 -15.97 4.36 -3.67
C ILE A 24 -15.03 4.61 -4.84
N ARG A 25 -14.31 5.74 -4.81
CA ARG A 25 -13.28 6.03 -5.83
C ARG A 25 -12.07 5.13 -5.61
N TYR A 26 -11.64 4.46 -6.67
CA TYR A 26 -10.43 3.64 -6.69
C TYR A 26 -9.29 4.39 -7.37
N ARG A 27 -8.15 4.54 -6.68
CA ARG A 27 -6.90 5.06 -7.28
C ARG A 27 -5.79 4.03 -7.10
N HIS A 28 -5.03 3.80 -8.16
CA HIS A 28 -3.95 2.80 -8.18
C HIS A 28 -2.60 3.48 -7.91
N PHE A 29 -1.88 3.01 -6.87
CA PHE A 29 -0.58 3.54 -6.46
C PHE A 29 0.54 2.50 -6.63
N PRO A 30 0.93 2.16 -7.86
CA PRO A 30 1.97 1.15 -8.09
C PRO A 30 3.33 1.58 -7.54
N GLN A 31 3.58 2.89 -7.41
CA GLN A 31 4.81 3.46 -6.87
C GLN A 31 5.01 3.12 -5.39
N LEU A 32 3.92 2.93 -4.64
CA LEU A 32 3.97 2.50 -3.23
C LEU A 32 4.11 0.99 -3.08
N GLY A 33 4.07 0.20 -4.16
CA GLY A 33 4.23 -1.25 -4.07
C GLY A 33 5.69 -1.69 -3.95
N ILE A 34 5.94 -2.76 -3.17
CA ILE A 34 7.22 -3.48 -3.19
C ILE A 34 7.41 -4.18 -4.53
N GLU A 35 8.63 -4.10 -5.07
CA GLU A 35 8.99 -4.75 -6.32
C GLU A 35 8.78 -6.26 -6.31
N SER A 36 8.22 -6.81 -7.39
CA SER A 36 7.90 -8.24 -7.48
C SER A 36 9.12 -9.14 -7.31
N ALA A 37 10.29 -8.74 -7.82
CA ALA A 37 11.54 -9.50 -7.67
C ALA A 37 11.94 -9.66 -6.20
N ARG A 38 11.77 -8.62 -5.39
CA ARG A 38 12.09 -8.62 -3.94
C ARG A 38 11.13 -9.47 -3.10
N ARG A 39 9.99 -9.87 -3.67
CA ARG A 39 8.99 -10.73 -3.01
C ARG A 39 9.18 -12.23 -3.27
N LYS A 40 9.96 -12.63 -4.29
CA LYS A 40 10.06 -14.03 -4.74
C LYS A 40 10.88 -14.93 -3.83
N THR A 41 11.67 -14.36 -2.93
CA THR A 41 12.63 -15.10 -2.07
C THR A 41 12.23 -15.10 -0.60
N LEU A 42 10.96 -14.83 -0.29
CA LEU A 42 10.44 -14.78 1.08
C LEU A 42 10.09 -16.18 1.58
N SER A 43 11.10 -17.00 1.88
CA SER A 43 10.91 -18.36 2.42
C SER A 43 10.96 -18.43 3.95
N ALA A 44 11.27 -17.33 4.65
CA ALA A 44 11.41 -17.27 6.10
C ALA A 44 11.06 -15.90 6.68
N GLU A 45 10.72 -15.85 7.97
CA GLU A 45 10.45 -14.61 8.72
C GLU A 45 11.57 -13.57 8.58
N ARG A 46 12.84 -14.02 8.61
CA ARG A 46 14.01 -13.15 8.40
C ARG A 46 13.97 -12.40 7.06
N GLY A 47 13.43 -13.04 6.01
CA GLY A 47 13.27 -12.41 4.70
C GLY A 47 12.25 -11.27 4.73
N TYR A 48 11.16 -11.43 5.48
CA TYR A 48 10.16 -10.36 5.67
C TYR A 48 10.73 -9.19 6.46
N SER A 49 11.44 -9.46 7.56
CA SER A 49 12.05 -8.41 8.38
C SER A 49 13.03 -7.55 7.58
N GLN A 50 13.91 -8.19 6.78
CA GLN A 50 14.84 -7.46 5.93
C GLN A 50 14.11 -6.67 4.84
N LEU A 51 13.12 -7.29 4.19
CA LEU A 51 12.33 -6.63 3.15
C LEU A 51 11.64 -5.37 3.67
N PHE A 52 11.02 -5.45 4.84
CA PHE A 52 10.31 -4.35 5.47
C PHE A 52 11.26 -3.26 5.97
N SER A 53 12.43 -3.63 6.52
CA SER A 53 13.47 -2.68 6.88
C SER A 53 13.95 -1.87 5.66
N ASP A 54 14.28 -2.56 4.56
CA ASP A 54 14.74 -1.91 3.34
C ASP A 54 13.65 -1.02 2.72
N TYR A 55 12.40 -1.48 2.71
CA TYR A 55 11.28 -0.70 2.20
C TYR A 55 10.95 0.51 3.08
N LYS A 56 11.03 0.39 4.42
CA LYS A 56 10.89 1.53 5.34
C LYS A 56 11.95 2.59 5.06
N ARG A 57 13.20 2.18 4.80
CA ARG A 57 14.30 3.08 4.42
C ARG A 57 14.01 3.78 3.09
N GLU A 58 13.54 3.04 2.07
CA GLU A 58 13.14 3.59 0.77
C GLU A 58 12.05 4.66 0.91
N LEU A 59 10.98 4.38 1.66
CA LEU A 59 9.92 5.36 1.93
C LEU A 59 10.44 6.59 2.67
N SER A 60 11.36 6.41 3.62
CA SER A 60 11.93 7.52 4.40
C SER A 60 12.82 8.43 3.57
N GLN A 61 13.51 7.88 2.56
CA GLN A 61 14.44 8.60 1.68
C GLN A 61 13.77 9.23 0.47
N ASN A 62 12.61 8.72 0.04
CA ASN A 62 11.92 9.18 -1.16
C ASN A 62 10.47 9.58 -0.87
N PHE A 63 10.31 10.80 -0.34
CA PHE A 63 9.00 11.33 0.04
C PHE A 63 8.04 11.49 -1.14
N ALA A 64 8.55 11.72 -2.35
CA ALA A 64 7.73 11.80 -3.56
C ALA A 64 6.89 10.52 -3.78
N LEU A 65 7.28 9.39 -3.19
CA LEU A 65 6.48 8.16 -3.24
C LEU A 65 5.13 8.28 -2.52
N VAL A 66 5.06 9.07 -1.43
CA VAL A 66 3.86 9.22 -0.59
C VAL A 66 3.10 10.54 -0.83
N GLU A 67 3.69 11.47 -1.57
CA GLU A 67 3.10 12.80 -1.80
C GLU A 67 1.72 12.74 -2.47
N ASP A 68 1.57 11.93 -3.52
CA ASP A 68 0.26 11.72 -4.17
C ASP A 68 -0.78 11.14 -3.22
N LEU A 69 -0.37 10.26 -2.29
CA LEU A 69 -1.28 9.68 -1.29
C LEU A 69 -1.70 10.74 -0.28
N LEU A 70 -0.77 11.60 0.15
CA LEU A 70 -1.08 12.70 1.06
C LEU A 70 -2.06 13.69 0.43
N GLN A 71 -1.90 13.97 -0.86
CA GLN A 71 -2.84 14.81 -1.59
C GLN A 71 -4.23 14.18 -1.59
N GLU A 72 -4.34 12.88 -1.87
CA GLU A 72 -5.62 12.16 -1.78
C GLU A 72 -6.23 12.22 -0.38
N ILE A 73 -5.44 12.07 0.68
CA ILE A 73 -5.93 12.14 2.07
C ILE A 73 -6.41 13.56 2.42
N LYS A 74 -5.72 14.60 1.95
CA LYS A 74 -6.12 16.00 2.18
C LYS A 74 -7.42 16.34 1.46
N GLU A 75 -7.55 15.90 0.21
CA GLU A 75 -8.76 16.12 -0.59
C GLU A 75 -9.93 15.28 -0.08
N ASN A 76 -9.65 14.08 0.42
CA ASN A 76 -10.66 13.09 0.79
C ASN A 76 -10.48 12.71 2.24
N LYS A 77 -11.32 13.31 3.09
CA LYS A 77 -11.33 13.15 4.56
C LYS A 77 -11.20 11.69 5.06
N ARG A 78 -11.56 10.70 4.24
CA ARG A 78 -11.46 9.27 4.53
C ARG A 78 -10.88 8.53 3.33
N VAL A 79 -9.76 7.85 3.54
CA VAL A 79 -9.07 7.02 2.55
C VAL A 79 -8.79 5.65 3.17
N ALA A 80 -8.92 4.58 2.38
CA ALA A 80 -8.53 3.23 2.77
C ALA A 80 -7.35 2.75 1.92
N LEU A 81 -6.27 2.30 2.56
CA LEU A 81 -5.17 1.63 1.89
C LEU A 81 -5.46 0.14 1.77
N MET A 82 -5.47 -0.36 0.53
CA MET A 82 -5.79 -1.75 0.24
C MET A 82 -4.55 -2.53 -0.21
N CYS A 83 -4.41 -3.75 0.32
CA CYS A 83 -3.48 -4.77 -0.15
C CYS A 83 -4.22 -6.10 -0.29
N PHE A 84 -3.64 -7.05 -1.02
CA PHE A 84 -4.21 -8.39 -1.15
C PHE A 84 -3.93 -9.29 0.08
N GLU A 85 -2.87 -8.98 0.82
CA GLU A 85 -2.48 -9.73 2.01
C GLU A 85 -3.56 -9.64 3.11
N LYS A 86 -3.80 -10.76 3.80
CA LYS A 86 -4.83 -10.87 4.83
C LYS A 86 -4.41 -10.15 6.12
N ASP A 87 -3.16 -10.30 6.52
CA ASP A 87 -2.64 -9.73 7.75
C ASP A 87 -2.04 -8.33 7.49
N PRO A 88 -2.56 -7.25 8.11
CA PRO A 88 -2.01 -5.90 7.95
C PRO A 88 -0.53 -5.79 8.34
N PHE A 89 -0.05 -6.56 9.32
CA PHE A 89 1.33 -6.54 9.78
C PHE A 89 2.28 -7.33 8.88
N MET A 90 1.74 -8.18 8.00
CA MET A 90 2.52 -8.95 7.02
C MET A 90 2.51 -8.33 5.63
N CYS A 91 2.05 -7.08 5.50
CA CYS A 91 1.97 -6.40 4.21
C CYS A 91 2.59 -5.00 4.25
N HIS A 92 3.13 -4.54 3.13
CA HIS A 92 3.79 -3.22 3.05
C HIS A 92 2.92 -2.01 3.44
N ARG A 93 1.58 -2.16 3.48
CA ARG A 93 0.66 -1.04 3.75
C ARG A 93 0.81 -0.46 5.15
N HIS A 94 1.20 -1.25 6.15
CA HIS A 94 1.42 -0.72 7.50
C HIS A 94 2.62 0.23 7.55
N LEU A 95 3.69 -0.03 6.76
CA LEU A 95 4.85 0.85 6.68
C LEU A 95 4.51 2.17 5.99
N VAL A 96 3.69 2.13 4.93
CA VAL A 96 3.16 3.35 4.29
C VAL A 96 2.32 4.14 5.27
N ARG A 97 1.38 3.47 5.97
CA ARG A 97 0.55 4.07 7.01
C ARG A 97 1.41 4.75 8.07
N ASP A 98 2.39 4.05 8.62
CA ASP A 98 3.23 4.55 9.71
C ASP A 98 4.03 5.77 9.26
N GLN A 99 4.61 5.76 8.06
CA GLN A 99 5.29 6.93 7.49
C GLN A 99 4.36 8.15 7.37
N VAL A 100 3.12 7.94 6.96
CA VAL A 100 2.12 9.01 6.84
C VAL A 100 1.69 9.52 8.22
N LYS A 101 1.50 8.63 9.21
CA LYS A 101 1.17 9.02 10.59
C LYS A 101 2.27 9.83 11.24
N GLU A 102 3.49 9.31 11.22
CA GLU A 102 4.67 9.88 11.90
C GLU A 102 4.97 11.29 11.39
N ARG A 103 4.80 11.56 10.10
CA ARG A 103 5.16 12.84 9.48
C ARG A 103 4.03 13.89 9.48
N HIS A 104 2.77 13.46 9.48
CA HIS A 104 1.63 14.36 9.25
C HIS A 104 0.55 14.31 10.34
N GLY A 105 0.72 13.52 11.40
CA GLY A 105 -0.24 13.43 12.50
C GLY A 105 -1.60 12.87 12.10
N ILE A 106 -1.65 12.09 11.01
CA ILE A 106 -2.89 11.51 10.49
C ILE A 106 -3.32 10.34 11.37
N GLN A 107 -4.60 10.30 11.73
CA GLN A 107 -5.18 9.16 12.44
C GLN A 107 -5.40 7.99 11.49
N SER A 108 -5.16 6.77 11.97
CA SER A 108 -5.40 5.55 11.20
C SER A 108 -5.69 4.36 12.10
N ALA A 109 -6.47 3.43 11.57
CA ALA A 109 -6.80 2.14 12.18
C ALA A 109 -6.66 1.04 11.11
N ASP A 110 -6.24 -0.15 11.53
CA ASP A 110 -6.31 -1.34 10.68
C ASP A 110 -7.69 -1.97 10.78
N LEU A 111 -8.18 -2.48 9.64
CA LEU A 111 -9.44 -3.21 9.49
C LEU A 111 -9.16 -4.66 9.14
#